data_AF-A0A931XZ37-F1
#
_entry.id   AF-A0A931XZ37-F1
#
_cell.length_a   1.000
_cell.length_b   1.000
_cell.length_c   1.000
_cell.angle_alpha   90.00
_cell.angle_beta   90.00
_cell.angle_gamma   90.00
#
_symmetry.space_group_name_H-M   'P 1'
#
loop_
_entity.id
_entity.type
_entity.pdbx_description
1 polymer ?
#
loop_
_entity_poly.entity_id
_entity_poly.type
_entity_poly.pdbx_seq_one_letter_code
_entity_poly.pdbx_strand_id
1 'polypeptide(L)'
;MHTPLFLTGLAKLTFGVLVGAFGIFFGLRVVTLLLRQPEGDRALAEGNAALGVMQASCLVSLGLLVQPAVQASFDAMDLLYRGQSLAPSMLLRFLTYAVLHVGSALVVGAAVIALGIRIFARLTRNVDELDEIRKGNVAPALALGAVVVVMALLAAPGLRTILDGLLPLPELPRDVVPMPS
;
A
#
# COMPACT_ATOMS: atom_id res chain seq x y z
N MET A 1 8.42 -20.13 26.92
CA MET A 1 8.08 -19.07 25.95
C MET A 1 9.30 -18.81 25.09
N HIS A 2 9.15 -18.73 23.77
CA HIS A 2 10.25 -18.31 22.88
C HIS A 2 10.34 -16.78 22.88
N THR A 3 10.98 -16.23 23.91
CA THR A 3 11.18 -14.79 24.14
C THR A 3 11.60 -13.98 22.90
N PRO A 4 12.56 -14.45 22.05
CA PRO A 4 12.94 -13.69 20.85
C PRO A 4 11.83 -13.61 19.81
N LEU A 5 11.10 -14.71 19.56
CA LEU A 5 9.98 -14.72 18.62
C LEU A 5 8.84 -13.80 19.09
N PHE A 6 8.57 -13.79 20.39
CA PHE A 6 7.57 -12.91 20.98
C PHE A 6 7.94 -11.43 20.78
N LEU A 7 9.20 -11.06 21.06
CA LEU A 7 9.66 -9.67 20.94
C LEU A 7 9.68 -9.19 19.48
N THR A 8 10.14 -10.03 18.55
CA THR A 8 10.07 -9.74 17.11
C THR A 8 8.62 -9.59 16.65
N GLY A 9 7.71 -10.47 17.12
CA GLY A 9 6.28 -10.35 16.82
C GLY A 9 5.68 -9.03 17.30
N LEU A 10 6.00 -8.60 18.52
CA LEU A 10 5.54 -7.32 19.07
C LEU A 10 6.08 -6.13 18.27
N ALA A 11 7.35 -6.16 17.87
CA ALA A 11 7.94 -5.13 17.03
C ALA A 11 7.26 -5.05 15.64
N LYS A 12 7.06 -6.21 14.98
CA LYS A 12 6.35 -6.30 13.69
C LYS A 12 4.91 -5.77 13.82
N LEU A 13 4.19 -6.15 14.87
CA LEU A 13 2.84 -5.66 15.13
C LEU A 13 2.81 -4.14 15.28
N THR A 14 3.71 -3.60 16.11
CA THR A 14 3.79 -2.15 16.36
C THR A 14 4.07 -1.40 15.06
N PHE A 15 5.03 -1.90 14.27
CA PHE A 15 5.35 -1.34 12.96
C PHE A 15 4.14 -1.39 12.00
N GLY A 16 3.46 -2.52 11.90
CA GLY A 16 2.28 -2.68 11.06
C GLY A 16 1.15 -1.70 11.43
N VAL A 17 0.92 -1.47 12.72
CA VAL A 17 -0.05 -0.49 13.21
C VAL A 17 0.36 0.94 12.82
N LEU A 18 1.64 1.31 12.99
CA LEU A 18 2.15 2.63 12.62
C LEU A 18 2.04 2.88 11.11
N VAL A 19 2.44 1.90 10.29
CA VAL A 19 2.31 1.99 8.83
C VAL A 19 0.86 2.03 8.40
N GLY A 20 -0.03 1.27 9.06
CA GLY A 20 -1.46 1.32 8.80
C GLY A 20 -2.05 2.71 9.08
N ALA A 21 -1.76 3.29 10.25
CA ALA A 21 -2.19 4.64 10.60
C ALA A 21 -1.65 5.70 9.61
N PHE A 22 -0.37 5.59 9.26
CA PHE A 22 0.26 6.49 8.28
C PHE A 22 -0.34 6.32 6.87
N GLY A 23 -0.58 5.08 6.46
CA GLY A 23 -1.19 4.75 5.17
C GLY A 23 -2.62 5.28 5.07
N ILE A 24 -3.40 5.25 6.15
CA ILE A 24 -4.73 5.88 6.20
C ILE A 24 -4.62 7.39 6.03
N PHE A 25 -3.75 8.05 6.82
CA PHE A 25 -3.55 9.50 6.72
C PHE A 25 -3.13 9.91 5.30
N PHE A 26 -2.16 9.20 4.73
CA PHE A 26 -1.69 9.45 3.37
C PHE A 26 -2.78 9.16 2.34
N GLY A 27 -3.56 8.10 2.52
CA GLY A 27 -4.63 7.75 1.61
C GLY A 27 -5.73 8.77 1.53
N LEU A 28 -6.13 9.35 2.66
CA LEU A 28 -7.06 10.48 2.67
C LEU A 28 -6.49 11.69 1.90
N ARG A 29 -5.19 11.95 2.01
CA ARG A 29 -4.51 13.01 1.23
C ARG A 29 -4.49 12.71 -0.27
N VAL A 30 -4.24 11.46 -0.67
CA VAL A 30 -4.28 11.04 -2.08
C VAL A 30 -5.69 11.22 -2.65
N VAL A 31 -6.71 10.81 -1.90
CA VAL A 31 -8.11 10.91 -2.36
C VAL A 31 -8.54 12.36 -2.53
N THR A 32 -8.27 13.22 -1.56
CA THR A 32 -8.60 14.66 -1.64
C THR A 32 -7.88 15.33 -2.82
N LEU A 33 -6.61 14.98 -3.05
CA LEU A 33 -5.84 15.46 -4.20
C LEU A 33 -6.44 15.00 -5.53
N LEU A 34 -6.76 13.70 -5.68
CA LEU A 34 -7.28 13.14 -6.93
C LEU A 34 -8.70 13.63 -7.25
N LEU A 35 -9.56 13.76 -6.24
CA LEU A 35 -10.92 14.25 -6.40
C LEU A 35 -11.00 15.77 -6.55
N ARG A 36 -9.88 16.50 -6.39
CA ARG A 36 -9.80 17.96 -6.38
C ARG A 36 -10.81 18.60 -5.41
N GLN A 37 -11.02 17.95 -4.28
CA GLN A 37 -11.99 18.34 -3.26
C GLN A 37 -11.24 18.66 -1.96
N PRO A 38 -10.82 19.92 -1.76
CA PRO A 38 -10.12 20.33 -0.54
C PRO A 38 -10.99 20.21 0.72
N GLU A 39 -12.32 20.19 0.57
CA GLU A 39 -13.28 20.03 1.67
C GLU A 39 -13.89 18.62 1.76
N GLY A 40 -13.13 17.57 1.39
CA GLY A 40 -13.62 16.19 1.40
C GLY A 40 -14.24 15.74 2.74
N ASP A 41 -13.77 16.31 3.86
CA ASP A 41 -14.30 16.03 5.20
C ASP A 41 -15.65 16.72 5.46
N ARG A 42 -15.93 17.87 4.84
CA ARG A 42 -17.23 18.56 4.94
C ARG A 42 -18.30 17.86 4.14
N ALA A 43 -17.98 17.40 2.93
CA ALA A 43 -18.94 16.66 2.10
C ALA A 43 -19.36 15.32 2.74
N LEU A 44 -18.47 14.66 3.48
CA LEU A 44 -18.82 13.52 4.35
C LEU A 44 -19.76 13.95 5.49
N ALA A 45 -19.46 15.06 6.17
CA ALA A 45 -20.28 15.60 7.26
C ALA A 45 -21.68 16.03 6.77
N GLU A 46 -21.80 16.44 5.51
CA GLU A 46 -23.05 16.80 4.82
C GLU A 46 -23.85 15.57 4.34
N GLY A 47 -23.33 14.36 4.55
CA GLY A 47 -24.06 13.11 4.25
C GLY A 47 -23.90 12.61 2.81
N ASN A 48 -22.88 13.06 2.06
CA ASN A 48 -22.60 12.52 0.73
C ASN A 48 -22.05 11.09 0.81
N ALA A 49 -22.95 10.11 0.77
CA ALA A 49 -22.62 8.69 0.82
C ALA A 49 -21.74 8.24 -0.36
N ALA A 50 -21.88 8.85 -1.54
CA ALA A 50 -21.09 8.51 -2.71
C ALA A 50 -19.61 8.83 -2.51
N LEU A 51 -19.30 9.99 -1.94
CA LEU A 51 -17.94 10.37 -1.60
C LEU A 51 -17.35 9.41 -0.55
N GLY A 52 -18.15 9.05 0.46
CA GLY A 52 -17.74 8.07 1.47
C GLY A 52 -17.40 6.70 0.88
N VAL A 53 -18.22 6.19 -0.06
CA VAL A 53 -17.94 4.95 -0.79
C VAL A 53 -16.62 5.05 -1.58
N MET A 54 -16.40 6.17 -2.27
CA MET A 54 -15.17 6.39 -3.05
C MET A 54 -13.93 6.47 -2.14
N GLN A 55 -14.02 7.19 -1.02
CA GLN A 55 -12.94 7.28 -0.03
C GLN A 55 -12.63 5.92 0.58
N ALA A 56 -13.66 5.17 1.01
CA ALA A 56 -13.50 3.83 1.55
C ALA A 56 -12.82 2.89 0.53
N SER A 57 -13.26 2.92 -0.72
CA SER A 57 -12.67 2.11 -1.80
C SER A 57 -11.19 2.44 -2.02
N CYS A 58 -10.83 3.73 -2.03
CA CYS A 58 -9.44 4.16 -2.16
C CYS A 58 -8.59 3.76 -0.95
N LEU A 59 -9.11 3.86 0.27
CA LEU A 59 -8.42 3.43 1.49
C LEU A 59 -8.17 1.91 1.49
N VAL A 60 -9.17 1.12 1.11
CA VAL A 60 -9.02 -0.34 0.94
C VAL A 60 -7.95 -0.64 -0.10
N SER A 61 -7.99 0.06 -1.23
CA SER A 61 -7.03 -0.10 -2.33
C SER A 61 -5.59 0.21 -1.90
N LEU A 62 -5.39 1.29 -1.14
CA LEU A 62 -4.08 1.60 -0.57
C LEU A 62 -3.63 0.58 0.47
N GLY A 63 -4.54 0.11 1.32
CA GLY A 63 -4.23 -0.95 2.28
C GLY A 63 -3.70 -2.21 1.60
N LEU A 64 -4.36 -2.62 0.50
CA LEU A 64 -3.93 -3.76 -0.31
C LEU A 64 -2.54 -3.56 -0.95
N LEU A 65 -2.19 -2.34 -1.32
CA LEU A 65 -0.89 -2.03 -1.93
C LEU A 65 0.23 -1.76 -0.91
N VAL A 66 -0.12 -1.29 0.28
CA VAL A 66 0.83 -1.10 1.40
C VAL A 66 1.15 -2.42 2.09
N GLN A 67 0.22 -3.39 2.11
CA GLN A 67 0.44 -4.70 2.74
C GLN A 67 1.71 -5.41 2.22
N PRO A 68 1.97 -5.51 0.89
CA PRO A 68 3.23 -6.03 0.36
C PRO A 68 4.49 -5.32 0.90
N ALA A 69 4.45 -4.00 1.12
CA ALA A 69 5.58 -3.25 1.67
C ALA A 69 5.85 -3.55 3.14
N VAL A 70 4.79 -3.75 3.93
CA VAL A 70 4.93 -4.19 5.32
C VAL A 70 5.58 -5.57 5.37
N GLN A 71 5.12 -6.49 4.51
CA GLN A 71 5.71 -7.83 4.43
C GLN A 71 7.17 -7.80 3.97
N ALA A 72 7.49 -7.08 2.90
CA ALA A 72 8.88 -6.94 2.43
C ALA A 72 9.80 -6.33 3.51
N SER A 73 9.28 -5.38 4.30
CA SER A 73 10.02 -4.83 5.44
C SER A 73 10.27 -5.87 6.54
N PHE A 74 9.31 -6.75 6.81
CA PHE A 74 9.49 -7.86 7.75
C PHE A 74 10.49 -8.89 7.24
N ASP A 75 10.46 -9.19 5.94
CA ASP A 75 11.40 -10.13 5.32
C ASP A 75 12.83 -9.56 5.33
N ALA A 76 12.99 -8.26 5.05
CA ALA A 76 14.25 -7.55 5.22
C ALA A 76 14.77 -7.67 6.66
N MET A 77 13.90 -7.47 7.65
CA MET A 77 14.25 -7.56 9.06
C MET A 77 14.70 -8.97 9.44
N ASP A 78 13.94 -9.99 9.02
CA ASP A 78 14.25 -11.40 9.33
C ASP A 78 15.56 -11.83 8.66
N LEU A 79 15.83 -11.35 7.44
CA LEU A 79 17.05 -11.67 6.70
C LEU A 79 18.28 -10.98 7.30
N LEU A 80 18.14 -9.71 7.69
CA LEU A 80 19.26 -8.91 8.21
C LEU A 80 19.64 -9.30 9.64
N TYR A 81 18.71 -9.85 10.44
CA TYR A 81 18.91 -10.13 11.87
C TYR A 81 19.02 -11.61 12.21
N ARG A 82 18.94 -12.51 11.21
CA ARG A 82 19.07 -13.95 11.42
C ARG A 82 20.44 -14.27 12.05
N GLY A 83 20.41 -14.76 13.30
CA GLY A 83 21.61 -15.20 14.04
C GLY A 83 22.48 -14.08 14.63
N GLN A 84 21.99 -12.84 14.66
CA GLN A 84 22.73 -11.66 15.13
C GLN A 84 22.17 -11.13 16.47
N SER A 85 23.03 -10.54 17.30
CA SER A 85 22.59 -9.77 18.49
C SER A 85 22.10 -8.38 18.09
N LEU A 86 20.97 -7.94 18.65
CA LEU A 86 20.37 -6.63 18.34
C LEU A 86 21.34 -5.48 18.64
N ALA A 87 21.79 -4.77 17.59
CA ALA A 87 22.64 -3.58 17.70
C ALA A 87 21.88 -2.32 17.27
N PRO A 88 22.22 -1.12 17.78
CA PRO A 88 21.54 0.13 17.38
C PRO A 88 21.63 0.43 15.87
N SER A 89 22.73 0.05 15.23
CA SER A 89 22.94 0.20 13.77
C SER A 89 21.96 -0.64 12.95
N MET A 90 21.44 -1.73 13.51
CA MET A 90 20.43 -2.57 12.87
C MET A 90 19.11 -1.84 12.75
N LEU A 91 18.69 -1.14 13.80
CA LEU A 91 17.44 -0.37 13.81
C LEU A 91 17.42 0.69 12.70
N LEU A 92 18.54 1.39 12.50
CA LEU A 92 18.67 2.38 11.44
C LEU A 92 18.51 1.74 10.05
N ARG A 93 19.14 0.58 9.82
CA ARG A 93 19.00 -0.16 8.55
C ARG A 93 17.56 -0.60 8.30
N PHE A 94 16.89 -1.17 9.31
CA PHE A 94 15.48 -1.53 9.19
C PHE A 94 14.61 -0.31 8.86
N LEU A 95 14.84 0.82 9.54
CA LEU A 95 14.11 2.04 9.25
C LEU A 95 14.32 2.51 7.80
N THR A 96 15.55 2.42 7.28
CA THR A 96 15.82 2.78 5.87
C THR A 96 15.05 1.88 4.90
N TYR A 97 15.07 0.56 5.07
CA TYR A 97 14.31 -0.36 4.23
C TYR A 97 12.80 -0.16 4.39
N ALA A 98 12.32 0.04 5.61
CA ALA A 98 10.91 0.31 5.88
C ALA A 98 10.41 1.56 5.14
N VAL A 99 11.17 2.65 5.20
CA VAL A 99 10.84 3.90 4.48
C VAL A 99 10.86 3.69 2.97
N LEU A 100 11.85 2.97 2.44
CA LEU A 100 11.92 2.66 1.01
C LEU A 100 10.73 1.83 0.55
N HIS A 101 10.40 0.74 1.24
CA HIS A 101 9.29 -0.12 0.86
C HIS A 101 7.94 0.60 0.97
N VAL A 102 7.66 1.21 2.13
CA VAL A 102 6.37 1.89 2.36
C VAL A 102 6.24 3.10 1.45
N GLY A 103 7.29 3.92 1.30
CA GLY A 103 7.29 5.07 0.41
C GLY A 103 7.03 4.67 -1.05
N SER A 104 7.68 3.60 -1.52
CA SER A 104 7.48 3.08 -2.88
C SER A 104 6.05 2.57 -3.08
N ALA A 105 5.51 1.82 -2.11
CA ALA A 105 4.13 1.34 -2.16
C ALA A 105 3.10 2.46 -2.16
N LEU A 106 3.32 3.54 -1.40
CA LEU A 106 2.42 4.69 -1.39
C LEU A 106 2.43 5.45 -2.73
N VAL A 107 3.62 5.63 -3.33
CA VAL A 107 3.76 6.27 -4.65
C VAL A 107 3.08 5.42 -5.73
N VAL A 108 3.40 4.12 -5.79
CA VAL A 108 2.78 3.19 -6.73
C VAL A 108 1.28 3.11 -6.47
N GLY A 109 0.86 3.08 -5.21
CA GLY A 109 -0.54 3.05 -4.82
C GLY A 109 -1.34 4.23 -5.34
N ALA A 110 -0.84 5.45 -5.14
CA ALA A 110 -1.46 6.64 -5.69
C ALA A 110 -1.53 6.60 -7.23
N ALA A 111 -0.47 6.11 -7.89
CA ALA A 111 -0.44 5.97 -9.34
C ALA A 111 -1.46 4.94 -9.87
N VAL A 112 -1.58 3.78 -9.21
CA VAL A 112 -2.55 2.73 -9.57
C VAL A 112 -3.98 3.24 -9.43
N ILE A 113 -4.29 3.95 -8.35
CA ILE A 113 -5.62 4.55 -8.14
C ILE A 113 -5.92 5.58 -9.24
N ALA A 114 -4.99 6.50 -9.50
CA ALA A 114 -5.15 7.52 -10.53
C ALA A 114 -5.33 6.89 -11.92
N LEU A 115 -4.59 5.82 -12.21
CA LEU A 115 -4.71 5.07 -13.46
C LEU A 115 -6.06 4.36 -13.56
N GLY A 116 -6.52 3.71 -12.50
CA GLY A 116 -7.84 3.07 -12.46
C GLY A 116 -8.96 4.05 -12.77
N ILE A 117 -8.92 5.24 -12.16
CA ILE A 117 -9.86 6.33 -12.43
C ILE A 117 -9.80 6.75 -13.90
N ARG A 118 -8.59 6.98 -14.43
CA ARG A 118 -8.39 7.44 -15.81
C ARG A 118 -8.80 6.38 -16.85
N ILE A 119 -8.59 5.10 -16.57
CA ILE A 119 -9.00 4.00 -17.44
C ILE A 119 -10.53 3.94 -17.46
N PHE A 120 -11.18 3.97 -16.29
CA PHE A 120 -12.63 3.89 -16.21
C PHE A 120 -13.30 5.05 -16.95
N ALA A 121 -12.91 6.29 -16.66
CA ALA A 121 -13.43 7.48 -17.33
C ALA A 121 -13.28 7.46 -18.86
N ARG A 122 -12.28 6.75 -19.40
CA ARG A 122 -12.11 6.58 -20.85
C ARG A 122 -13.03 5.52 -21.46
N LEU A 123 -13.45 4.54 -20.67
CA LEU A 123 -14.40 3.51 -21.08
C LEU A 123 -15.84 4.05 -21.02
N THR A 124 -16.14 4.97 -20.10
CA THR A 124 -17.46 5.54 -19.84
C THR A 124 -17.57 6.99 -20.31
N ARG A 125 -17.31 7.25 -21.60
CA ARG A 125 -17.19 8.61 -22.17
C ARG A 125 -18.41 9.53 -22.05
N ASN A 126 -19.58 9.00 -21.68
CA ASN A 126 -20.84 9.74 -21.65
C ASN A 126 -21.23 10.23 -20.24
N VAL A 127 -20.47 9.86 -19.20
CA VAL A 127 -20.76 10.22 -17.81
C VAL A 127 -19.50 10.79 -17.19
N ASP A 128 -19.61 11.90 -16.45
CA ASP A 128 -18.53 12.37 -15.59
C ASP A 128 -18.74 11.77 -14.20
N GLU A 129 -18.08 10.64 -13.92
CA GLU A 129 -18.27 9.93 -12.66
C GLU A 129 -17.87 10.78 -11.47
N LEU A 130 -16.80 11.57 -11.61
CA LEU A 130 -16.31 12.39 -10.50
C LEU A 130 -17.30 13.51 -10.19
N ASP A 131 -17.93 14.10 -11.20
CA ASP A 131 -18.99 15.09 -10.99
C ASP A 131 -20.24 14.46 -10.36
N GLU A 132 -20.66 13.29 -10.82
CA GLU A 132 -21.79 12.57 -10.24
C GLU A 132 -21.56 12.15 -8.78
N ILE A 133 -20.35 11.72 -8.43
CA ILE A 133 -19.97 11.41 -7.05
C ILE A 133 -20.05 12.67 -6.18
N ARG A 134 -19.61 13.84 -6.68
CA ARG A 134 -19.70 15.11 -5.95
C ARG A 134 -21.15 15.52 -5.69
N LYS A 135 -22.08 15.17 -6.59
CA LYS A 135 -23.53 15.39 -6.41
C LYS A 135 -24.20 14.38 -5.47
N GLY A 136 -23.47 13.38 -4.98
CA GLY A 136 -24.01 12.38 -4.06
C GLY A 136 -24.52 11.11 -4.72
N ASN A 137 -24.24 10.90 -6.01
CA ASN A 137 -24.69 9.71 -6.73
C ASN A 137 -23.83 8.49 -6.38
N VAL A 138 -24.41 7.54 -5.66
CA VAL A 138 -23.70 6.35 -5.14
C VAL A 138 -23.36 5.34 -6.23
N ALA A 139 -24.16 5.27 -7.31
CA ALA A 139 -23.95 4.29 -8.38
C ALA A 139 -22.56 4.42 -9.06
N PRO A 140 -22.13 5.61 -9.55
CA PRO A 140 -20.79 5.78 -10.10
C PRO A 140 -19.70 5.62 -9.03
N ALA A 141 -19.95 5.96 -7.76
CA ALA A 141 -19.00 5.72 -6.68
C ALA A 141 -18.69 4.24 -6.49
N LEU A 142 -19.73 3.38 -6.52
CA LEU A 142 -19.58 1.94 -6.39
C LEU A 142 -18.83 1.35 -7.59
N ALA A 143 -19.22 1.74 -8.81
CA ALA A 143 -18.58 1.24 -10.02
C ALA A 143 -17.10 1.64 -10.08
N LEU A 144 -16.81 2.92 -9.89
CA LEU A 144 -15.44 3.44 -9.90
C LEU A 144 -14.61 2.89 -8.73
N GLY A 145 -15.20 2.82 -7.53
CA GLY A 145 -14.58 2.24 -6.34
C GLY A 145 -14.18 0.77 -6.55
N ALA A 146 -15.07 -0.04 -7.13
CA ALA A 146 -14.77 -1.43 -7.46
C ALA A 146 -13.61 -1.55 -8.45
N VAL A 147 -13.56 -0.70 -9.48
CA VAL A 147 -12.44 -0.68 -10.45
C VAL A 147 -11.13 -0.37 -9.76
N VAL A 148 -11.09 0.63 -8.89
CA VAL A 148 -9.88 1.02 -8.17
C VAL A 148 -9.40 -0.12 -7.25
N VAL A 149 -10.32 -0.80 -6.54
CA VAL A 149 -9.99 -1.96 -5.71
C VAL A 149 -9.45 -3.13 -6.55
N VAL A 150 -10.07 -3.44 -7.68
CA VAL A 150 -9.59 -4.49 -8.59
C VAL A 150 -8.20 -4.16 -9.12
N MET A 151 -7.96 -2.91 -9.52
CA MET A 151 -6.64 -2.47 -9.98
C MET A 151 -5.58 -2.62 -8.89
N ALA A 152 -5.91 -2.29 -7.64
CA ALA A 152 -5.01 -2.49 -6.50
C ALA A 152 -4.72 -3.97 -6.24
N LEU A 153 -5.75 -4.82 -6.24
CA LEU A 153 -5.60 -6.28 -6.10
C LEU A 153 -4.66 -6.87 -7.16
N LEU A 154 -4.85 -6.47 -8.43
CA LEU A 154 -4.05 -6.98 -9.54
C LEU A 154 -2.64 -6.41 -9.59
N ALA A 155 -2.43 -5.19 -9.11
CA ALA A 155 -1.11 -4.56 -9.06
C ALA A 155 -0.27 -5.04 -7.86
N ALA A 156 -0.90 -5.50 -6.77
CA ALA A 156 -0.20 -5.87 -5.54
C ALA A 156 0.92 -6.93 -5.72
N PRO A 157 0.74 -8.02 -6.50
CA PRO A 157 1.81 -8.99 -6.74
C PRO A 157 3.00 -8.39 -7.51
N GLY A 158 2.73 -7.54 -8.51
CA GLY A 158 3.78 -6.87 -9.26
C GLY A 158 4.58 -5.89 -8.40
N LEU A 159 3.88 -5.13 -7.55
CA LEU A 159 4.51 -4.27 -6.55
C LEU A 159 5.36 -5.09 -5.58
N ARG A 160 4.86 -6.24 -5.11
CA ARG A 160 5.60 -7.13 -4.22
C ARG A 160 6.95 -7.54 -4.82
N THR A 161 6.97 -7.95 -6.08
CA THR A 161 8.22 -8.32 -6.80
C THR A 161 9.21 -7.16 -6.87
N ILE A 162 8.73 -5.94 -7.13
CA ILE A 162 9.58 -4.74 -7.16
C ILE A 162 10.21 -4.50 -5.78
N LEU A 163 9.41 -4.62 -4.73
CA LEU A 163 9.84 -4.39 -3.35
C LEU A 163 10.84 -5.47 -2.90
N ASP A 164 10.60 -6.74 -3.22
CA ASP A 164 11.54 -7.82 -2.93
C ASP A 164 12.89 -7.63 -3.63
N GLY A 165 12.90 -7.01 -4.82
CA GLY A 165 14.12 -6.63 -5.53
C GLY A 165 14.96 -5.56 -4.83
N LEU A 166 14.42 -4.86 -3.83
CA LEU A 166 15.14 -3.90 -2.99
C LEU A 166 15.81 -4.57 -1.78
N LEU A 167 15.53 -5.85 -1.55
CA LEU A 167 16.13 -6.60 -0.46
C LEU A 167 17.62 -6.86 -0.74
N PRO A 168 18.48 -6.83 0.29
CA PRO A 168 19.86 -7.27 0.17
C PRO A 168 19.89 -8.81 0.15
N LEU A 169 19.48 -9.40 -0.98
CA LEU A 169 19.55 -10.84 -1.17
C LEU A 169 21.03 -11.27 -1.18
N PRO A 170 21.40 -12.35 -0.46
CA PRO A 170 22.74 -12.90 -0.60
C PRO A 170 22.94 -13.37 -2.03
N GLU A 171 23.98 -12.88 -2.70
CA GLU A 171 24.35 -13.38 -4.02
C GLU A 171 24.78 -14.84 -3.89
N LEU A 172 24.02 -15.75 -4.49
CA LEU A 172 24.43 -17.15 -4.58
C LEU A 172 25.64 -17.19 -5.53
N PRO A 173 26.81 -17.70 -5.10
CA PRO A 173 27.92 -17.96 -6.01
C PRO A 173 27.41 -18.85 -7.15
N ARG A 174 27.59 -18.41 -8.40
CA ARG A 174 27.12 -19.14 -9.60
C ARG A 174 27.78 -20.51 -9.78
N ASP A 175 28.72 -20.84 -8.90
CA ASP A 175 29.64 -21.97 -9.01
C ASP A 175 29.12 -23.21 -8.27
N VAL A 176 27.98 -23.11 -7.58
CA VAL A 176 27.34 -24.24 -6.87
C VAL A 176 26.08 -24.67 -7.60
N VAL A 177 26.23 -25.08 -8.87
CA VAL A 177 25.27 -26.01 -9.48
C VAL A 177 25.71 -27.41 -9.04
N PRO A 178 25.00 -28.11 -8.15
CA PRO A 178 25.32 -29.51 -7.88
C PRO A 178 25.10 -30.26 -9.20
N MET A 179 26.21 -30.75 -9.78
CA MET A 179 26.14 -31.71 -10.87
C MET A 179 25.29 -32.90 -10.38
N PRO A 180 24.24 -33.31 -11.11
CA PRO A 180 23.48 -34.49 -10.74
C PRO A 180 24.42 -35.70 -10.81
N SER A 181 24.62 -36.36 -9.66
CA SER A 181 25.23 -37.68 -9.55
C SER A 181 24.24 -38.78 -9.88
#